data_AF-A0A2E0P737-F1
#
_entry.id   AF-A0A2E0P737-F1
#
_cell.length_a   1.000
_cell.length_b   1.000
_cell.length_c   1.000
_cell.angle_alpha   90.00
_cell.angle_beta   90.00
_cell.angle_gamma   90.00
#
_symmetry.space_group_name_H-M   'P 1'
#
loop_
_entity.id
_entity.type
_entity.pdbx_description
1 polymer ?
#
loop_
_entity_poly.entity_id
_entity_poly.type
_entity_poly.pdbx_seq_one_letter_code
_entity_poly.pdbx_strand_id
1 'polypeptide(L)'
;MRFGVLGDAKIARTKLLPAIRAAGHKVTHLGRRDASAGADPAWGPVTVTSYDELLQDPQVDAVYNALPNHLHVPWSLQALASGKPVLCEKPVALNVDDLDRLAAAAARTGLYVYDGFMVRFHPQWTWLKALDIGRLTQINAHFSYPPQPDGNIRNYAEWGGGPVWDIGGYCLMAGQMLFDGTPRLAGAVVAPEAHLDVERSSAALVDFVDGQFLTMTVSSGIALSQMVHVVGTDGWARLDVPFNPPPETTARWAHRNHGNDHFLGPGRSVTFPACDQYQLMVEDFVAAVNEGRSADLAEARDLVHILSSIVNA
;
A
#
# COMPACT_ATOMS: atom_id res chain seq x y z
N MET A 1 -8.51 -12.59 16.69
CA MET A 1 -9.50 -12.95 15.66
C MET A 1 -9.08 -14.20 14.89
N ARG A 2 -10.04 -14.89 14.30
CA ARG A 2 -9.91 -16.00 13.34
C ARG A 2 -10.09 -15.43 11.93
N PHE A 3 -8.99 -15.35 11.19
CA PHE A 3 -8.97 -14.82 9.83
C PHE A 3 -9.30 -15.91 8.82
N GLY A 4 -10.13 -15.54 7.85
CA GLY A 4 -10.26 -16.22 6.58
C GLY A 4 -9.50 -15.44 5.51
N VAL A 5 -8.72 -16.13 4.67
CA VAL A 5 -7.96 -15.50 3.59
C VAL A 5 -8.60 -15.84 2.25
N LEU A 6 -8.89 -14.82 1.43
CA LEU A 6 -9.33 -15.01 0.05
C LEU A 6 -8.11 -15.03 -0.88
N GLY A 7 -7.83 -16.20 -1.46
CA GLY A 7 -6.78 -16.39 -2.45
C GLY A 7 -5.48 -16.94 -1.87
N ASP A 8 -4.92 -17.93 -2.57
CA ASP A 8 -3.62 -18.51 -2.26
C ASP A 8 -2.47 -17.66 -2.86
N ALA A 9 -2.42 -16.38 -2.48
CA ALA A 9 -1.45 -15.43 -2.99
C ALA A 9 -0.10 -15.57 -2.28
N LYS A 10 1.01 -15.38 -3.02
CA LYS A 10 2.37 -15.40 -2.45
C LYS A 10 2.52 -14.39 -1.30
N ILE A 11 1.94 -13.19 -1.44
CA ILE A 11 2.00 -12.15 -0.39
C ILE A 11 1.25 -12.60 0.87
N ALA A 12 0.11 -13.25 0.71
CA ALA A 12 -0.66 -13.80 1.82
C ALA A 12 0.13 -14.84 2.61
N ARG A 13 0.81 -15.77 1.91
CA ARG A 13 1.64 -16.81 2.54
C ARG A 13 2.89 -16.25 3.21
N THR A 14 3.60 -15.36 2.53
CA THR A 14 4.95 -14.96 2.94
C THR A 14 4.99 -13.74 3.84
N LYS A 15 3.92 -12.93 3.89
CA LYS A 15 3.85 -11.71 4.70
C LYS A 15 2.69 -11.73 5.68
N LEU A 16 1.46 -11.90 5.21
CA LEU A 16 0.31 -11.74 6.10
C LEU A 16 0.07 -12.91 7.04
N LEU A 17 0.25 -14.15 6.58
CA LEU A 17 0.13 -15.32 7.46
C LEU A 17 1.08 -15.25 8.67
N PRO A 18 2.40 -14.98 8.53
CA PRO A 18 3.26 -14.81 9.69
C PRO A 18 2.89 -13.57 10.52
N ALA A 19 2.53 -12.44 9.89
CA ALA A 19 2.11 -11.24 10.59
C ALA A 19 0.85 -11.44 11.47
N ILE A 20 -0.18 -12.12 10.94
CA ILE A 20 -1.40 -12.47 11.67
C ILE A 20 -1.06 -13.34 12.89
N ARG A 21 -0.16 -14.31 12.75
CA ARG A 21 0.30 -15.16 13.86
C ARG A 21 1.09 -14.36 14.90
N ALA A 22 1.99 -13.49 14.45
CA ALA A 22 2.79 -12.64 15.32
C ALA A 22 1.93 -11.66 16.14
N ALA A 23 0.86 -11.13 15.55
CA ALA A 23 -0.16 -10.32 16.22
C ALA A 23 -1.07 -11.12 17.18
N GLY A 24 -0.80 -12.42 17.42
CA GLY A 24 -1.58 -13.25 18.34
C GLY A 24 -2.92 -13.73 17.76
N HIS A 25 -3.06 -13.79 16.45
CA HIS A 25 -4.27 -14.22 15.75
C HIS A 25 -4.04 -15.49 14.92
N LYS A 26 -5.11 -16.03 14.34
CA LYS A 26 -5.07 -17.30 13.61
C LYS A 26 -5.63 -17.12 12.22
N VAL A 27 -4.99 -17.73 11.23
CA VAL A 27 -5.63 -18.02 9.94
C VAL A 27 -6.27 -19.40 10.05
N THR A 28 -7.58 -19.49 9.89
CA THR A 28 -8.34 -20.74 10.03
C THR A 28 -8.89 -21.24 8.70
N HIS A 29 -9.15 -20.32 7.75
CA HIS A 29 -9.76 -20.64 6.47
C HIS A 29 -8.96 -20.05 5.31
N LEU A 30 -8.88 -20.82 4.23
CA LEU A 30 -8.38 -20.39 2.93
C LEU A 30 -9.48 -20.57 1.89
N GLY A 31 -9.97 -19.46 1.35
CA GLY A 31 -10.89 -19.44 0.23
C GLY A 31 -10.10 -19.55 -1.08
N ARG A 32 -10.53 -20.42 -1.98
CA ARG A 32 -9.95 -20.57 -3.33
C ARG A 32 -11.05 -20.59 -4.37
N ARG A 33 -10.71 -20.15 -5.59
CA ARG A 33 -11.59 -20.31 -6.77
C ARG A 33 -11.89 -21.78 -7.05
N ASP A 34 -10.90 -22.64 -6.86
CA ASP A 34 -11.04 -24.09 -6.88
C ASP A 34 -10.58 -24.65 -5.53
N ALA A 35 -11.53 -25.01 -4.68
CA ALA A 35 -11.26 -25.58 -3.36
C ALA A 35 -10.60 -26.97 -3.44
N SER A 36 -10.79 -27.71 -4.54
CA SER A 36 -10.20 -29.05 -4.73
C SER A 36 -8.69 -29.00 -4.95
N ALA A 37 -8.15 -27.84 -5.34
CA ALA A 37 -6.72 -27.64 -5.54
C ALA A 37 -5.90 -27.64 -4.23
N GLY A 38 -6.53 -27.81 -3.07
CA GLY A 38 -5.88 -27.91 -1.75
C GLY A 38 -5.35 -26.57 -1.24
N ALA A 39 -4.27 -26.57 -0.47
CA ALA A 39 -3.56 -25.36 -0.04
C ALA A 39 -2.06 -25.58 -0.17
N ASP A 40 -1.32 -24.51 -0.48
CA ASP A 40 0.15 -24.53 -0.33
C ASP A 40 0.53 -24.96 1.11
N PRO A 41 1.53 -25.84 1.29
CA PRO A 41 1.92 -26.33 2.62
C PRO A 41 2.27 -25.22 3.63
N ALA A 42 2.67 -24.03 3.18
CA ALA A 42 3.01 -22.91 4.05
C ALA A 42 1.82 -22.45 4.92
N TRP A 43 0.58 -22.71 4.50
CA TRP A 43 -0.61 -22.40 5.30
C TRP A 43 -0.68 -23.20 6.60
N GLY A 44 -0.12 -24.42 6.62
CA GLY A 44 -0.34 -25.37 7.70
C GLY A 44 -1.81 -25.83 7.76
N PRO A 45 -2.34 -26.18 8.94
CA PRO A 45 -3.71 -26.66 9.06
C PRO A 45 -4.71 -25.51 8.88
N VAL A 46 -5.39 -25.50 7.73
CA VAL A 46 -6.48 -24.58 7.39
C VAL A 46 -7.62 -25.33 6.72
N THR A 47 -8.85 -24.87 6.91
CA THR A 47 -10.00 -25.35 6.14
C THR A 47 -9.96 -24.70 4.76
N VAL A 48 -9.86 -25.53 3.72
CA VAL A 48 -9.92 -25.05 2.33
C VAL A 48 -11.37 -25.06 1.86
N THR A 49 -11.81 -23.93 1.31
CA THR A 49 -13.21 -23.68 0.95
C THR A 49 -13.28 -22.90 -0.37
N SER A 50 -14.47 -22.82 -0.96
CA SER A 50 -14.76 -21.75 -1.92
C SER A 50 -14.77 -20.38 -1.21
N TYR A 51 -14.70 -19.28 -1.96
CA TYR A 51 -14.81 -17.95 -1.37
C TYR A 51 -16.15 -17.75 -0.66
N ASP A 52 -17.25 -18.17 -1.28
CA ASP A 52 -18.60 -18.02 -0.71
C ASP A 52 -18.77 -18.81 0.60
N GLU A 53 -18.31 -20.06 0.64
CA GLU A 53 -18.34 -20.88 1.86
C GLU A 53 -17.53 -20.24 2.99
N LEU A 54 -16.34 -19.71 2.71
CA LEU A 54 -15.54 -18.97 3.70
C LEU A 54 -16.31 -17.77 4.25
N LEU A 55 -16.97 -17.01 3.38
CA LEU A 55 -17.73 -15.83 3.77
C LEU A 55 -19.00 -16.18 4.54
N GLN A 56 -19.58 -17.37 4.41
CA GLN A 56 -20.75 -17.78 5.20
C GLN A 56 -20.38 -18.50 6.51
N ASP A 57 -19.12 -18.87 6.71
CA ASP A 57 -18.72 -19.63 7.89
C ASP A 57 -18.69 -18.74 9.16
N PRO A 58 -19.48 -19.06 10.22
CA PRO A 58 -19.48 -18.33 11.49
C PRO A 58 -18.16 -18.48 12.30
N GLN A 59 -17.24 -19.34 11.85
CA GLN A 59 -15.91 -19.49 12.44
C GLN A 59 -14.87 -18.49 11.89
N VAL A 60 -15.24 -17.67 10.91
CA VAL A 60 -14.40 -16.59 10.39
C VAL A 60 -14.84 -15.26 10.97
N ASP A 61 -13.95 -14.60 11.73
CA ASP A 61 -14.23 -13.32 12.37
C ASP A 61 -13.91 -12.12 11.46
N ALA A 62 -12.89 -12.25 10.60
CA ALA A 62 -12.44 -11.20 9.68
C ALA A 62 -11.85 -11.80 8.40
N VAL A 63 -11.86 -11.02 7.32
CA VAL A 63 -11.34 -11.43 6.01
C VAL A 63 -10.08 -10.67 5.65
N TYR A 64 -9.06 -11.39 5.19
CA TYR A 64 -7.95 -10.80 4.43
C TYR A 64 -8.15 -11.09 2.94
N ASN A 65 -8.34 -10.04 2.15
CA ASN A 65 -8.56 -10.15 0.70
C ASN A 65 -7.26 -9.93 -0.06
N ALA A 66 -6.66 -11.01 -0.58
CA ALA A 66 -5.39 -11.00 -1.30
C ALA A 66 -5.55 -11.40 -2.78
N LEU A 67 -6.76 -11.23 -3.32
CA LEU A 67 -7.06 -11.54 -4.70
C LEU A 67 -6.37 -10.54 -5.64
N PRO A 68 -6.36 -10.75 -6.97
CA PRO A 68 -5.95 -9.71 -7.90
C PRO A 68 -6.79 -8.42 -7.76
N ASN A 69 -6.22 -7.26 -8.11
CA ASN A 69 -6.79 -5.93 -7.79
C ASN A 69 -8.26 -5.77 -8.23
N HIS A 70 -8.63 -6.24 -9.43
CA HIS A 70 -10.01 -6.18 -9.95
C HIS A 70 -11.04 -6.95 -9.10
N LEU A 71 -10.59 -7.86 -8.23
CA LEU A 71 -11.43 -8.66 -7.34
C LEU A 71 -11.48 -8.10 -5.90
N HIS A 72 -10.72 -7.05 -5.59
CA HIS A 72 -10.70 -6.47 -4.25
C HIS A 72 -12.08 -5.96 -3.82
N VAL A 73 -12.69 -5.05 -4.58
CA VAL A 73 -13.99 -4.48 -4.21
C VAL A 73 -15.13 -5.50 -4.25
N PRO A 74 -15.31 -6.32 -5.31
CA PRO A 74 -16.42 -7.29 -5.37
C PRO A 74 -16.43 -8.24 -4.17
N TRP A 75 -15.27 -8.77 -3.76
CA TRP A 75 -15.20 -9.70 -2.64
C TRP A 75 -15.21 -9.03 -1.28
N SER A 76 -14.70 -7.80 -1.17
CA SER A 76 -14.82 -7.02 0.06
C SER A 76 -16.28 -6.64 0.33
N LEU A 77 -17.05 -6.28 -0.70
CA LEU A 77 -18.49 -6.01 -0.56
C LEU A 77 -19.25 -7.25 -0.08
N GLN A 78 -18.93 -8.44 -0.61
CA GLN A 78 -19.54 -9.69 -0.16
C GLN A 78 -19.16 -10.02 1.28
N ALA A 79 -17.90 -9.83 1.67
CA ALA A 79 -17.45 -10.06 3.04
C ALA A 79 -18.19 -9.17 4.05
N LEU A 80 -18.35 -7.88 3.74
CA LEU A 80 -19.13 -6.95 4.56
C LEU A 80 -20.60 -7.36 4.64
N ALA A 81 -21.20 -7.78 3.53
CA ALA A 81 -22.59 -8.27 3.50
C ALA A 81 -22.78 -9.51 4.37
N SER A 82 -21.75 -10.35 4.48
CA SER A 82 -21.72 -11.52 5.38
C SER A 82 -21.28 -11.20 6.81
N GLY A 83 -21.20 -9.93 7.20
CA GLY A 83 -20.92 -9.54 8.57
C GLY A 83 -19.42 -9.56 8.94
N LYS A 84 -18.50 -9.57 7.97
CA LYS A 84 -17.06 -9.70 8.22
C LYS A 84 -16.31 -8.40 7.87
N PRO A 85 -15.54 -7.80 8.80
CA PRO A 85 -14.62 -6.72 8.48
C PRO A 85 -13.49 -7.21 7.58
N VAL A 86 -12.91 -6.30 6.80
CA VAL A 86 -12.00 -6.63 5.69
C VAL A 86 -10.68 -5.89 5.79
N LEU A 87 -9.58 -6.63 5.85
CA LEU A 87 -8.25 -6.14 5.52
C LEU A 87 -8.00 -6.45 4.03
N CYS A 88 -8.02 -5.44 3.17
CA CYS A 88 -7.86 -5.63 1.73
C CYS A 88 -6.42 -5.32 1.30
N GLU A 89 -5.84 -6.12 0.41
CA GLU A 89 -4.59 -5.74 -0.25
C GLU A 89 -4.74 -4.46 -1.06
N LYS A 90 -3.60 -3.80 -1.24
CA LYS A 90 -3.51 -2.54 -1.98
C LYS A 90 -3.37 -2.79 -3.49
N PRO A 91 -3.88 -1.89 -4.34
CA PRO A 91 -4.83 -0.82 -4.00
C PRO A 91 -6.22 -1.42 -3.72
N VAL A 92 -6.94 -0.91 -2.72
CA VAL A 92 -8.28 -1.43 -2.37
C VAL A 92 -9.31 -1.34 -3.51
N ALA A 93 -9.14 -0.40 -4.45
CA ALA A 93 -9.99 -0.22 -5.62
C ALA A 93 -9.19 0.27 -6.83
N LEU A 94 -9.77 0.13 -8.04
CA LEU A 94 -9.18 0.61 -9.31
C LEU A 94 -9.90 1.83 -9.88
N ASN A 95 -11.03 2.23 -9.30
CA ASN A 95 -11.78 3.42 -9.70
C ASN A 95 -12.55 3.97 -8.49
N VAL A 96 -12.95 5.24 -8.60
CA VAL A 96 -13.61 5.97 -7.52
C VAL A 96 -15.01 5.43 -7.24
N ASP A 97 -15.74 5.00 -8.26
CA ASP A 97 -17.10 4.46 -8.11
C ASP A 97 -17.13 3.19 -7.25
N ASP A 98 -16.17 2.29 -7.46
CA ASP A 98 -16.00 1.08 -6.66
C ASP A 98 -15.61 1.39 -5.21
N LEU A 99 -14.78 2.41 -5.01
CA LEU A 99 -14.45 2.90 -3.67
C LEU A 99 -15.69 3.50 -2.97
N ASP A 100 -16.50 4.27 -3.69
CA ASP A 100 -17.75 4.85 -3.18
C ASP A 100 -18.74 3.77 -2.77
N ARG A 101 -18.88 2.72 -3.57
CA ARG A 101 -19.69 1.54 -3.23
C ARG A 101 -19.17 0.85 -1.97
N LEU A 102 -17.85 0.71 -1.83
CA LEU A 102 -17.22 0.08 -0.67
C LEU A 102 -17.40 0.91 0.60
N ALA A 103 -17.18 2.22 0.53
CA ALA A 103 -17.40 3.16 1.63
C ALA A 103 -18.87 3.15 2.09
N ALA A 104 -19.82 3.19 1.14
CA ALA A 104 -21.25 3.11 1.45
C ALA A 104 -21.64 1.76 2.09
N ALA A 105 -20.99 0.66 1.70
CA ALA A 105 -21.20 -0.64 2.32
C ALA A 105 -20.66 -0.68 3.75
N ALA A 106 -19.44 -0.22 3.98
CA ALA A 106 -18.84 -0.13 5.31
C ALA A 106 -19.69 0.74 6.26
N ALA A 107 -20.14 1.91 5.80
CA ALA A 107 -21.02 2.79 6.57
C ALA A 107 -22.37 2.14 6.91
N ARG A 108 -22.97 1.40 5.97
CA ARG A 108 -24.24 0.70 6.18
C ARG A 108 -24.15 -0.46 7.17
N THR A 109 -23.06 -1.22 7.13
CA THR A 109 -22.88 -2.39 8.00
C THR A 109 -22.25 -2.03 9.35
N GLY A 110 -21.64 -0.85 9.46
CA GLY A 110 -20.83 -0.46 10.61
C GLY A 110 -19.53 -1.26 10.73
N LEU A 111 -19.14 -2.00 9.68
CA LEU A 111 -17.95 -2.83 9.66
C LEU A 111 -16.78 -2.08 9.04
N TYR A 112 -15.59 -2.45 9.51
CA TYR A 112 -14.36 -1.81 9.11
C TYR A 112 -13.77 -2.42 7.83
N VAL A 113 -13.26 -1.55 6.96
CA VAL A 113 -12.50 -1.90 5.75
C VAL A 113 -11.17 -1.15 5.80
N TYR A 114 -10.09 -1.84 5.51
CA TYR A 114 -8.74 -1.31 5.54
C TYR A 114 -8.04 -1.45 4.19
N ASP A 115 -7.44 -0.37 3.69
CA ASP A 115 -6.57 -0.38 2.51
C ASP A 115 -5.14 -0.72 2.93
N GLY A 116 -4.64 -1.88 2.49
CA GLY A 116 -3.48 -2.62 3.02
C GLY A 116 -2.09 -2.00 2.83
N PHE A 117 -1.95 -0.68 2.95
CA PHE A 117 -0.67 0.02 2.91
C PHE A 117 0.11 -0.12 4.22
N MET A 118 0.71 -1.29 4.42
CA MET A 118 1.49 -1.64 5.61
C MET A 118 2.65 -0.68 5.92
N VAL A 119 3.20 0.00 4.90
CA VAL A 119 4.45 0.76 5.08
C VAL A 119 4.30 1.94 6.03
N ARG A 120 3.07 2.42 6.25
CA ARG A 120 2.72 3.52 7.16
C ARG A 120 3.19 3.27 8.59
N PHE A 121 3.33 2.01 8.96
CA PHE A 121 3.71 1.59 10.31
C PHE A 121 5.22 1.53 10.53
N HIS A 122 6.04 1.67 9.49
CA HIS A 122 7.49 1.64 9.69
C HIS A 122 7.97 2.91 10.42
N PRO A 123 8.80 2.80 11.47
CA PRO A 123 9.21 3.94 12.31
C PRO A 123 9.96 5.05 11.56
N GLN A 124 10.52 4.74 10.39
CA GLN A 124 11.16 5.73 9.52
C GLN A 124 10.21 6.87 9.10
N TRP A 125 8.91 6.60 8.98
CA TRP A 125 7.94 7.62 8.61
C TRP A 125 7.66 8.57 9.79
N THR A 126 7.52 8.02 10.99
CA THR A 126 7.40 8.83 12.22
C THR A 126 8.66 9.67 12.45
N TRP A 127 9.84 9.10 12.25
CA TRP A 127 11.10 9.83 12.30
C TRP A 127 11.14 10.98 11.30
N LEU A 128 10.77 10.72 10.04
CA LEU A 128 10.79 11.73 8.98
C LEU A 128 9.82 12.87 9.26
N LYS A 129 8.61 12.58 9.77
CA LYS A 129 7.62 13.60 10.17
C LYS A 129 8.07 14.47 11.34
N ALA A 130 8.86 13.89 12.26
CA ALA A 130 9.35 14.59 13.45
C ALA A 130 10.67 15.34 13.21
N LEU A 131 11.27 15.20 12.03
CA LEU A 131 12.56 15.80 11.74
C LEU A 131 12.42 17.31 11.53
N ASP A 132 13.16 18.09 12.31
CA ASP A 132 13.24 19.53 12.12
C ASP A 132 14.15 19.84 10.93
N ILE A 133 13.56 19.94 9.74
CA ILE A 133 14.17 20.42 8.49
C ILE A 133 13.37 21.59 7.90
N GLY A 134 12.65 22.30 8.77
CA GLY A 134 11.75 23.38 8.40
C GLY A 134 10.48 22.89 7.69
N ARG A 135 9.81 23.80 6.98
CA ARG A 135 8.59 23.49 6.23
C ARG A 135 8.93 22.63 5.02
N LEU A 136 8.30 21.46 4.88
CA LEU A 136 8.50 20.58 3.73
C LEU A 136 7.95 21.24 2.45
N THR A 137 8.70 21.20 1.34
CA THR A 137 8.31 21.85 0.08
C THR A 137 8.34 20.91 -1.12
N GLN A 138 9.24 19.93 -1.13
CA GLN A 138 9.39 19.03 -2.27
C GLN A 138 9.60 17.59 -1.81
N ILE A 139 8.92 16.66 -2.46
CA ILE A 139 9.17 15.23 -2.33
C ILE A 139 9.56 14.66 -3.70
N ASN A 140 10.59 13.83 -3.73
CA ASN A 140 10.91 12.98 -4.87
C ASN A 140 10.76 11.52 -4.41
N ALA A 141 9.83 10.80 -5.03
CA ALA A 141 9.58 9.40 -4.72
C ALA A 141 9.87 8.53 -5.95
N HIS A 142 10.53 7.41 -5.74
CA HIS A 142 10.84 6.46 -6.79
C HIS A 142 10.60 5.04 -6.30
N PHE A 143 10.01 4.22 -7.17
CA PHE A 143 9.94 2.78 -6.97
C PHE A 143 10.03 2.10 -8.35
N SER A 144 10.96 1.18 -8.53
CA SER A 144 10.98 0.30 -9.68
C SER A 144 11.31 -1.14 -9.33
N TYR A 145 11.02 -2.05 -10.25
CA TYR A 145 11.43 -3.44 -10.20
C TYR A 145 11.70 -4.02 -11.61
N PRO A 146 12.45 -5.13 -11.73
CA PRO A 146 12.74 -5.76 -13.02
C PRO A 146 11.50 -6.44 -13.65
N PRO A 147 11.48 -6.62 -14.98
CA PRO A 147 10.37 -7.28 -15.67
C PRO A 147 9.88 -8.56 -15.00
N GLN A 148 8.56 -8.71 -14.93
CA GLN A 148 7.95 -9.92 -14.40
C GLN A 148 7.80 -10.97 -15.51
N PRO A 149 7.82 -12.27 -15.16
CA PRO A 149 7.58 -13.33 -16.12
C PRO A 149 6.20 -13.21 -16.79
N ASP A 150 6.07 -13.77 -17.99
CA ASP A 150 4.79 -13.93 -18.68
C ASP A 150 3.76 -14.63 -17.79
N GLY A 151 2.50 -14.22 -17.88
CA GLY A 151 1.43 -14.75 -17.02
C GLY A 151 1.34 -14.12 -15.63
N ASN A 152 2.24 -13.21 -15.25
CA ASN A 152 2.11 -12.48 -13.99
C ASN A 152 0.91 -11.53 -14.03
N ILE A 153 0.10 -11.52 -12.98
CA ILE A 153 -1.10 -10.67 -12.86
C ILE A 153 -0.82 -9.17 -13.09
N ARG A 154 0.41 -8.71 -12.83
CA ARG A 154 0.84 -7.31 -13.01
C ARG A 154 0.97 -6.91 -14.47
N ASN A 155 0.95 -7.86 -15.39
CA ASN A 155 1.12 -7.63 -16.83
C ASN A 155 -0.22 -7.55 -17.58
N TYR A 156 -1.36 -7.49 -16.86
CA TYR A 156 -2.70 -7.44 -17.43
C TYR A 156 -3.44 -6.19 -16.95
N ALA A 157 -3.71 -5.25 -17.87
CA ALA A 157 -4.39 -4.00 -17.54
C ALA A 157 -5.81 -4.23 -16.99
N GLU A 158 -6.53 -5.20 -17.55
CA GLU A 158 -7.87 -5.59 -17.07
C GLU A 158 -7.90 -6.02 -15.59
N TRP A 159 -6.76 -6.44 -15.04
CA TRP A 159 -6.66 -6.85 -13.64
C TRP A 159 -6.07 -5.78 -12.74
N GLY A 160 -5.89 -4.55 -13.26
CA GLY A 160 -5.21 -3.46 -12.56
C GLY A 160 -3.70 -3.64 -12.51
N GLY A 161 -3.10 -4.21 -13.57
CA GLY A 161 -1.66 -4.33 -13.75
C GLY A 161 -0.97 -3.00 -14.07
N GLY A 162 0.34 -3.05 -14.30
CA GLY A 162 1.19 -1.89 -14.55
C GLY A 162 1.85 -1.34 -13.28
N PRO A 163 3.05 -0.74 -13.39
CA PRO A 163 3.76 -0.15 -12.26
C PRO A 163 3.01 1.04 -11.64
N VAL A 164 2.13 1.74 -12.36
CA VAL A 164 1.32 2.81 -11.77
C VAL A 164 0.38 2.25 -10.71
N TRP A 165 -0.35 1.17 -11.02
CA TRP A 165 -1.23 0.51 -10.05
C TRP A 165 -0.47 -0.30 -9.00
N ASP A 166 0.58 -1.02 -9.37
CA ASP A 166 1.29 -1.89 -8.42
C ASP A 166 2.16 -1.09 -7.43
N ILE A 167 2.88 -0.07 -7.91
CA ILE A 167 3.88 0.64 -7.09
C ILE A 167 3.70 2.16 -7.02
N GLY A 168 2.88 2.77 -7.89
CA GLY A 168 2.60 4.21 -7.87
C GLY A 168 1.92 4.68 -6.59
N GLY A 169 1.03 3.84 -6.02
CA GLY A 169 0.38 4.13 -4.76
C GLY A 169 1.35 4.35 -3.59
N TYR A 170 2.49 3.64 -3.57
CA TYR A 170 3.52 3.85 -2.54
C TYR A 170 4.17 5.23 -2.64
N CYS A 171 4.49 5.65 -3.86
CA CYS A 171 5.08 6.97 -4.10
C CYS A 171 4.12 8.10 -3.76
N LEU A 172 2.84 7.97 -4.15
CA LEU A 172 1.82 8.98 -3.86
C LEU A 172 1.54 9.12 -2.37
N MET A 173 1.48 7.99 -1.66
CA MET A 173 1.29 7.97 -0.22
C MET A 173 2.47 8.61 0.53
N ALA A 174 3.69 8.63 0.00
CA ALA A 174 4.77 9.43 0.58
C ALA A 174 4.39 10.92 0.67
N GLY A 175 3.72 11.44 -0.36
CA GLY A 175 3.14 12.78 -0.36
C GLY A 175 2.01 12.92 0.66
N GLN A 176 1.00 12.04 0.61
CA GLN A 176 -0.15 12.08 1.52
C GLN A 176 0.23 11.94 3.01
N MET A 177 1.33 11.26 3.32
CA MET A 177 1.81 11.11 4.69
C MET A 177 2.56 12.34 5.23
N LEU A 178 3.11 13.19 4.35
CA LEU A 178 4.06 14.25 4.70
C LEU A 178 3.55 15.66 4.39
N PHE A 179 2.62 15.79 3.45
CA PHE A 179 1.97 17.03 3.09
C PHE A 179 0.52 17.04 3.56
N ASP A 180 0.01 18.25 3.77
CA ASP A 180 -1.40 18.48 4.03
C ASP A 180 -2.16 18.69 2.70
N GLY A 181 -3.49 18.54 2.77
CA GLY A 181 -4.38 18.83 1.65
C GLY A 181 -4.53 17.69 0.62
N THR A 182 -5.45 17.90 -0.32
CA THR A 182 -5.81 16.92 -1.35
C THR A 182 -4.83 16.99 -2.54
N PRO A 183 -4.21 15.89 -2.96
CA PRO A 183 -3.30 15.87 -4.10
C PRO A 183 -4.05 16.13 -5.42
N ARG A 184 -3.39 16.82 -6.34
CA ARG A 184 -3.89 17.06 -7.70
C ARG A 184 -2.83 16.74 -8.74
N LEU A 185 -3.17 15.96 -9.76
CA LEU A 185 -2.25 15.66 -10.84
C LEU A 185 -2.01 16.93 -11.69
N ALA A 186 -0.77 17.40 -11.74
CA ALA A 186 -0.38 18.52 -12.58
C ALA A 186 0.02 18.06 -14.00
N GLY A 187 0.59 16.86 -14.11
CA GLY A 187 0.91 16.22 -15.38
C GLY A 187 1.62 14.89 -15.19
N ALA A 188 1.55 14.03 -16.22
CA ALA A 188 2.21 12.75 -16.25
C ALA A 188 2.80 12.44 -17.64
N VAL A 189 3.82 11.60 -17.67
CA VAL A 189 4.35 10.99 -18.88
C VAL A 189 4.31 9.48 -18.67
N VAL A 190 3.65 8.78 -19.58
CA VAL A 190 3.52 7.32 -19.56
C VAL A 190 4.32 6.74 -20.72
N ALA A 191 5.22 5.82 -20.41
CA ALA A 191 5.97 5.06 -21.40
C ALA A 191 5.34 3.67 -21.56
N PRO A 192 4.79 3.34 -22.75
CA PRO A 192 4.14 2.06 -22.98
C PRO A 192 5.15 0.90 -22.99
N GLU A 193 4.64 -0.31 -22.80
CA GLU A 193 5.35 -1.55 -23.09
C GLU A 193 4.86 -2.13 -24.43
N ALA A 194 5.76 -2.41 -25.37
CA ALA A 194 5.36 -2.81 -26.73
C ALA A 194 4.64 -4.17 -26.78
N HIS A 195 4.84 -5.03 -25.79
CA HIS A 195 4.34 -6.41 -25.77
C HIS A 195 3.29 -6.68 -24.68
N LEU A 196 2.94 -5.68 -23.86
CA LEU A 196 1.93 -5.79 -22.81
C LEU A 196 0.87 -4.71 -23.01
N ASP A 197 -0.30 -4.90 -22.42
CA ASP A 197 -1.39 -3.91 -22.40
C ASP A 197 -1.25 -2.88 -21.26
N VAL A 198 -0.15 -2.94 -20.52
CA VAL A 198 0.20 -2.03 -19.42
C VAL A 198 1.40 -1.14 -19.77
N GLU A 199 1.56 -0.05 -19.04
CA GLU A 199 2.74 0.80 -19.14
C GLU A 199 4.02 0.13 -18.59
N ARG A 200 5.18 0.46 -19.16
CA ARG A 200 6.49 0.04 -18.64
C ARG A 200 6.95 0.95 -17.52
N SER A 201 6.72 2.26 -17.67
CA SER A 201 7.17 3.29 -16.74
C SER A 201 6.25 4.50 -16.78
N SER A 202 6.21 5.25 -15.68
CA SER A 202 5.54 6.54 -15.63
C SER A 202 6.30 7.51 -14.74
N ALA A 203 6.25 8.79 -15.08
CA ALA A 203 6.67 9.90 -14.22
C ALA A 203 5.53 10.91 -14.10
N ALA A 204 5.29 11.41 -12.89
CA ALA A 204 4.20 12.35 -12.63
C ALA A 204 4.62 13.47 -11.66
N LEU A 205 4.03 14.64 -11.87
CA LEU A 205 4.07 15.78 -10.96
C LEU A 205 2.69 15.92 -10.30
N VAL A 206 2.67 15.83 -8.99
CA VAL A 206 1.47 15.95 -8.16
C VAL A 206 1.61 17.19 -7.29
N ASP A 207 0.65 18.09 -7.45
CA ASP A 207 0.52 19.34 -6.71
C ASP A 207 -0.22 19.10 -5.39
N PHE A 208 0.29 19.71 -4.33
CA PHE A 208 -0.37 19.82 -3.02
C PHE A 208 -0.54 21.30 -2.70
N VAL A 209 -1.11 21.62 -1.54
CA VAL A 209 -1.38 23.01 -1.16
C VAL A 209 -0.08 23.80 -0.89
N ASP A 210 -0.18 25.14 -0.95
CA ASP A 210 0.87 26.08 -0.58
C ASP A 210 2.21 25.89 -1.33
N GLY A 211 2.18 25.39 -2.57
CA GLY A 211 3.38 25.19 -3.39
C GLY A 211 4.22 23.98 -2.97
N GLN A 212 3.61 23.02 -2.28
CA GLN A 212 4.20 21.70 -2.06
C GLN A 212 3.98 20.82 -3.28
N PHE A 213 5.01 20.10 -3.73
CA PHE A 213 4.87 19.19 -4.87
C PHE A 213 5.63 17.89 -4.69
N LEU A 214 5.02 16.82 -5.18
CA LEU A 214 5.57 15.49 -5.27
C LEU A 214 5.93 15.20 -6.74
N THR A 215 7.18 14.84 -6.99
CA THR A 215 7.57 14.17 -8.23
C THR A 215 7.70 12.68 -7.96
N MET A 216 6.99 11.87 -8.73
CA MET A 216 7.07 10.41 -8.61
C MET A 216 7.52 9.75 -9.91
N THR A 217 8.28 8.66 -9.79
CA THR A 217 8.68 7.83 -10.93
C THR A 217 8.53 6.36 -10.60
N VAL A 218 7.80 5.64 -11.44
CA VAL A 218 7.60 4.21 -11.32
C VAL A 218 7.99 3.45 -12.57
N SER A 219 8.50 2.23 -12.41
CA SER A 219 8.86 1.37 -13.54
C SER A 219 8.84 -0.12 -13.19
N SER A 220 8.31 -0.92 -14.10
CA SER A 220 8.36 -2.39 -14.07
C SER A 220 9.46 -2.96 -14.97
N GLY A 221 10.33 -2.11 -15.53
CA GLY A 221 11.29 -2.48 -16.58
C GLY A 221 12.76 -2.26 -16.26
N ILE A 222 13.11 -1.89 -15.02
CA ILE A 222 14.47 -1.52 -14.61
C ILE A 222 14.87 -2.14 -13.27
N ALA A 223 16.05 -1.83 -12.73
CA ALA A 223 16.52 -2.42 -11.47
C ALA A 223 15.53 -2.21 -10.30
N LEU A 224 15.52 -3.14 -9.34
CA LEU A 224 14.81 -2.95 -8.08
C LEU A 224 15.43 -1.78 -7.34
N SER A 225 14.65 -0.71 -7.16
CA SER A 225 15.12 0.52 -6.55
C SER A 225 13.94 1.23 -5.90
N GLN A 226 14.19 1.84 -4.74
CA GLN A 226 13.21 2.64 -4.01
C GLN A 226 13.92 3.87 -3.49
N MET A 227 13.18 4.96 -3.30
CA MET A 227 13.70 6.17 -2.64
C MET A 227 12.56 7.12 -2.30
N VAL A 228 12.65 7.77 -1.15
CA VAL A 228 11.89 8.99 -0.84
C VAL A 228 12.88 10.04 -0.37
N HIS A 229 12.95 11.18 -1.06
CA HIS A 229 13.78 12.32 -0.72
C HIS A 229 12.88 13.51 -0.49
N VAL A 230 13.05 14.16 0.65
CA VAL A 230 12.24 15.28 1.12
C VAL A 230 13.16 16.47 1.30
N VAL A 231 12.74 17.61 0.77
CA VAL A 231 13.41 18.89 0.96
C VAL A 231 12.46 19.81 1.71
N GLY A 232 12.96 20.39 2.81
CA GLY A 232 12.30 21.45 3.54
C GLY A 232 13.09 22.76 3.49
N THR A 233 12.55 23.81 4.10
CA THR A 233 13.16 25.15 4.09
C THR A 233 14.52 25.21 4.79
N ASP A 234 14.78 24.28 5.72
CA ASP A 234 15.96 24.31 6.57
C ASP A 234 16.75 23.00 6.53
N GLY A 235 16.46 22.10 5.58
CA GLY A 235 17.20 20.85 5.43
C GLY A 235 16.60 19.86 4.45
N TRP A 236 17.12 18.64 4.47
CA TRP A 236 16.65 17.54 3.65
C TRP A 236 16.78 16.20 4.37
N ALA A 237 15.99 15.23 3.94
CA ALA A 237 16.03 13.86 4.42
C ALA A 237 15.75 12.86 3.29
N ARG A 238 16.36 11.68 3.38
CA ARG A 238 16.25 10.63 2.39
C ARG A 238 16.09 9.27 3.05
N LEU A 239 15.05 8.56 2.66
CA LEU A 239 14.84 7.15 2.93
C LEU A 239 15.34 6.36 1.71
N ASP A 240 16.32 5.48 1.90
CA ASP A 240 16.89 4.68 0.81
C ASP A 240 16.00 3.47 0.46
N VAL A 241 15.22 2.92 1.41
CA VAL A 241 14.25 1.84 1.17
C VAL A 241 12.93 2.10 1.91
N PRO A 242 12.11 3.07 1.45
CA PRO A 242 10.93 3.56 2.18
C PRO A 242 9.75 2.58 2.27
N PHE A 243 9.68 1.58 1.39
CA PHE A 243 8.45 0.78 1.23
C PHE A 243 8.63 -0.67 1.66
N ASN A 244 9.76 -1.29 1.29
CA ASN A 244 10.07 -2.68 1.65
C ASN A 244 11.45 -2.78 2.31
N PRO A 245 11.66 -2.13 3.48
CA PRO A 245 12.97 -2.09 4.11
C PRO A 245 13.46 -3.49 4.48
N PRO A 246 14.77 -3.78 4.31
CA PRO A 246 15.39 -4.94 4.93
C PRO A 246 15.32 -4.84 6.47
N PRO A 247 15.63 -5.93 7.21
CA PRO A 247 15.61 -5.92 8.68
C PRO A 247 16.43 -4.80 9.33
N GLU A 248 17.46 -4.30 8.66
CA GLU A 248 18.16 -3.08 9.07
C GLU A 248 18.21 -2.13 7.88
N THR A 249 17.66 -0.93 8.03
CA THR A 249 17.62 0.09 6.97
C THR A 249 18.16 1.41 7.49
N THR A 250 18.75 2.22 6.59
CA THR A 250 19.36 3.50 6.92
C THR A 250 18.65 4.63 6.18
N ALA A 251 18.46 5.75 6.87
CA ALA A 251 18.10 7.04 6.29
C ALA A 251 19.26 8.03 6.42
N ARG A 252 19.27 9.05 5.56
CA ARG A 252 20.22 10.15 5.60
C ARG A 252 19.50 11.47 5.70
N TRP A 253 20.08 12.44 6.40
CA TRP A 253 19.50 13.77 6.49
C TRP A 253 20.57 14.82 6.80
N ALA A 254 20.26 16.08 6.55
CA ALA A 254 21.03 17.19 7.04
C ALA A 254 20.12 18.38 7.34
N HIS A 255 20.45 19.11 8.39
CA HIS A 255 19.93 20.45 8.63
C HIS A 255 20.86 21.49 7.99
N ARG A 256 20.35 22.69 7.73
CA ARG A 256 21.16 23.84 7.31
C ARG A 256 22.27 24.10 8.32
N ASN A 257 23.39 24.64 7.83
CA ASN A 257 24.53 24.94 8.67
C ASN A 257 24.30 26.24 9.46
N HIS A 258 24.03 26.12 10.76
CA HIS A 258 23.94 27.27 11.67
C HIS A 258 25.32 27.92 11.84
N GLY A 259 25.65 28.86 10.96
CA GLY A 259 26.92 29.58 10.97
C GLY A 259 27.40 29.99 9.58
N ASN A 260 26.90 29.34 8.52
CA ASN A 260 27.12 29.76 7.14
C ASN A 260 26.08 29.17 6.18
N ASP A 261 25.09 29.96 5.80
CA ASP A 261 23.98 29.56 4.93
C ASP A 261 24.39 29.26 3.48
N HIS A 262 25.67 29.49 3.12
CA HIS A 262 26.22 29.12 1.81
C HIS A 262 26.67 27.66 1.71
N PHE A 263 26.74 26.92 2.83
CA PHE A 263 27.19 25.52 2.84
C PHE A 263 26.16 24.59 3.48
N LEU A 264 25.99 23.40 2.89
CA LEU A 264 25.18 22.33 3.48
C LEU A 264 25.80 21.88 4.81
N GLY A 265 24.95 21.62 5.81
CA GLY A 265 25.38 20.93 7.02
C GLY A 265 25.88 19.50 6.69
N PRO A 266 26.72 18.90 7.56
CA PRO A 266 27.19 17.54 7.34
C PRO A 266 26.01 16.56 7.37
N GLY A 267 25.91 15.72 6.34
CA GLY A 267 24.92 14.65 6.28
C GLY A 267 25.11 13.65 7.43
N ARG A 268 24.01 13.29 8.09
CA ARG A 268 23.94 12.32 9.17
C ARG A 268 23.17 11.10 8.72
N SER A 269 23.55 9.94 9.23
CA SER A 269 22.82 8.69 9.02
C SER A 269 22.03 8.30 10.27
N VAL A 270 20.86 7.70 10.07
CA VAL A 270 20.04 7.11 11.12
C VAL A 270 19.70 5.69 10.69
N THR A 271 19.93 4.72 11.56
CA THR A 271 19.61 3.31 11.31
C THR A 271 18.38 2.92 12.10
N PHE A 272 17.45 2.21 11.47
CA PHE A 272 16.24 1.71 12.10
C PHE A 272 16.35 0.21 12.38
N PRO A 273 15.86 -0.25 13.54
CA PRO A 273 15.78 -1.67 13.84
C PRO A 273 14.75 -2.36 12.96
N ALA A 274 14.79 -3.69 12.97
CA ALA A 274 13.83 -4.53 12.25
C ALA A 274 12.39 -4.20 12.68
N CYS A 275 11.52 -4.04 11.68
CA CYS A 275 10.12 -3.72 11.87
C CYS A 275 9.29 -4.62 10.97
N ASP A 276 8.39 -5.41 11.58
CA ASP A 276 7.36 -6.11 10.82
C ASP A 276 6.16 -5.17 10.62
N GLN A 277 6.24 -4.35 9.59
CA GLN A 277 5.18 -3.41 9.22
C GLN A 277 3.84 -4.09 8.89
N TYR A 278 3.84 -5.38 8.51
CA TYR A 278 2.61 -6.14 8.29
C TYR A 278 1.98 -6.56 9.62
N GLN A 279 2.78 -6.98 10.61
CA GLN A 279 2.28 -7.26 11.95
C GLN A 279 1.57 -6.03 12.53
N LEU A 280 2.24 -4.87 12.47
CA LEU A 280 1.68 -3.61 12.99
C LEU A 280 0.37 -3.22 12.28
N MET A 281 0.27 -3.45 10.96
CA MET A 281 -0.97 -3.25 10.22
C MET A 281 -2.10 -4.18 10.67
N VAL A 282 -1.79 -5.45 10.94
CA VAL A 282 -2.80 -6.41 11.45
C VAL A 282 -3.25 -6.01 12.86
N GLU A 283 -2.34 -5.58 13.73
CA GLU A 283 -2.65 -5.09 15.07
C GLU A 283 -3.57 -3.86 15.01
N ASP A 284 -3.27 -2.88 14.16
CA ASP A 284 -4.13 -1.71 13.97
C ASP A 284 -5.50 -2.09 13.42
N PHE A 285 -5.55 -2.96 12.41
CA PHE A 285 -6.81 -3.45 11.85
C PHE A 285 -7.69 -4.12 12.93
N VAL A 286 -7.10 -4.98 13.76
CA VAL A 286 -7.84 -5.66 14.84
C VAL A 286 -8.30 -4.67 15.90
N ALA A 287 -7.45 -3.72 16.28
CA ALA A 287 -7.83 -2.65 17.21
C ALA A 287 -9.02 -1.86 16.67
N ALA A 288 -8.96 -1.44 15.40
CA ALA A 288 -10.04 -0.71 14.73
C ALA A 288 -11.37 -1.46 14.76
N VAL A 289 -11.34 -2.76 14.47
CA VAL A 289 -12.54 -3.61 14.50
C VAL A 289 -13.10 -3.72 15.92
N ASN A 290 -12.24 -3.94 16.94
CA ASN A 290 -12.68 -4.08 18.33
C ASN A 290 -13.22 -2.77 18.92
N GLU A 291 -12.64 -1.64 18.51
CA GLU A 291 -13.05 -0.29 18.94
C GLU A 291 -14.29 0.22 18.19
N GLY A 292 -14.70 -0.45 17.12
CA GLY A 292 -15.79 0.01 16.26
C GLY A 292 -15.44 1.29 15.49
N ARG A 293 -14.16 1.45 15.09
CA ARG A 293 -13.74 2.58 14.25
C ARG A 293 -14.51 2.57 12.94
N SER A 294 -14.91 3.76 12.50
CA SER A 294 -15.49 3.93 11.17
C SER A 294 -14.40 3.76 10.11
N ALA A 295 -14.72 3.09 9.01
CA ALA A 295 -13.82 2.99 7.88
C ALA A 295 -13.62 4.38 7.25
N ASP A 296 -12.37 4.76 7.02
CA ASP A 296 -12.00 5.97 6.29
C ASP A 296 -11.21 5.59 5.03
N LEU A 297 -11.81 5.88 3.88
CA LEU A 297 -11.24 5.60 2.56
C LEU A 297 -10.90 6.90 1.80
N ALA A 298 -10.86 8.05 2.48
CA ALA A 298 -10.57 9.33 1.84
C ALA A 298 -9.20 9.34 1.16
N GLU A 299 -8.16 8.88 1.85
CA GLU A 299 -6.81 8.81 1.26
C GLU A 299 -6.74 7.83 0.08
N ALA A 300 -7.45 6.69 0.18
CA ALA A 300 -7.57 5.73 -0.91
C ALA A 300 -8.30 6.34 -2.12
N ARG A 301 -9.27 7.23 -1.90
CA ARG A 301 -9.98 7.96 -2.97
C ARG A 301 -9.03 8.82 -3.77
N ASP A 302 -8.23 9.62 -3.07
CA ASP A 302 -7.25 10.50 -3.68
C ASP A 302 -6.21 9.68 -4.47
N LEU A 303 -5.76 8.57 -3.89
CA LEU A 303 -4.82 7.67 -4.54
C LEU A 303 -5.39 7.09 -5.83
N VAL A 304 -6.59 6.50 -5.76
CA VAL A 304 -7.26 5.91 -6.92
C VAL A 304 -7.54 6.95 -8.00
N HIS A 305 -7.96 8.16 -7.62
CA HIS A 305 -8.20 9.25 -8.56
C HIS A 305 -6.92 9.66 -9.31
N ILE A 306 -5.80 9.85 -8.61
CA ILE A 306 -4.54 10.22 -9.23
C ILE A 306 -3.98 9.09 -10.10
N LEU A 307 -3.96 7.85 -9.61
CA LEU A 307 -3.41 6.72 -10.37
C LEU A 307 -4.23 6.44 -11.64
N SER A 308 -5.56 6.46 -11.55
CA SER A 308 -6.42 6.31 -12.73
C SER A 308 -6.22 7.46 -13.73
N SER A 309 -6.00 8.69 -13.24
CA SER A 309 -5.70 9.83 -14.13
C SER A 309 -4.35 9.68 -14.83
N ILE A 310 -3.34 9.10 -14.17
CA ILE A 310 -2.02 8.83 -14.77
C ILE A 310 -2.15 7.76 -15.87
N VAL A 311 -2.86 6.66 -15.61
CA VAL A 311 -3.00 5.56 -16.58
C VAL A 311 -3.76 6.01 -17.85
N ASN A 312 -4.65 7.00 -17.72
CA ASN A 312 -5.44 7.54 -18.82
C ASN A 312 -4.86 8.82 -19.47
N ALA A 313 -3.62 9.22 -19.12
CA ALA A 313 -2.98 10.45 -19.57
C ALA A 313 -2.41 10.38 -21.00
#